data_AF-A0A5C6RTE1-F1
#
_entry.id   AF-A0A5C6RTE1-F1
#
_cell.length_a   1.000
_cell.length_b   1.000
_cell.length_c   1.000
_cell.angle_alpha   90.00
_cell.angle_beta   90.00
_cell.angle_gamma   90.00
#
_symmetry.space_group_name_H-M   'P 1'
#
loop_
_entity.id
_entity.type
_entity.pdbx_description
1 polymer ?
#
loop_
_entity_poly.entity_id
_entity_poly.type
_entity_poly.pdbx_seq_one_letter_code
_entity_poly.pdbx_strand_id
1 'polypeptide(L)' 'MENVKIKDERIARISDLLEQIQSVDEMISLHEDKGDQEDLMLIQYKYRREQFLGELKEKLQELNINPSDLIAA' A
#
# COMPACT_ATOMS: atom_id res chain seq x y z
N MET A 1 -13.36 -14.35 -14.39
CA MET A 1 -13.24 -12.91 -14.09
C MET A 1 -12.78 -12.25 -15.37
N GLU A 2 -13.54 -11.27 -15.87
CA GLU A 2 -13.23 -10.58 -17.12
C GLU A 2 -11.86 -9.91 -16.96
N ASN A 3 -10.88 -10.34 -17.77
CA ASN A 3 -9.57 -9.71 -17.84
C ASN A 3 -9.76 -8.33 -18.47
N VAL A 4 -10.12 -7.34 -17.66
CA VAL A 4 -9.96 -5.94 -18.03
C VAL A 4 -8.47 -5.76 -18.25
N LYS A 5 -8.03 -5.78 -19.53
CA LYS A 5 -6.67 -5.40 -19.90
C LYS A 5 -6.51 -3.94 -19.51
N ILE A 6 -6.05 -3.69 -18.30
CA ILE A 6 -5.57 -2.39 -17.88
C ILE A 6 -4.36 -2.12 -18.77
N LYS A 7 -4.58 -1.36 -19.86
CA LYS A 7 -3.52 -0.98 -20.80
C LYS A 7 -2.57 0.07 -20.21
N ASP A 8 -2.95 0.65 -19.09
CA ASP A 8 -2.16 1.67 -18.40
C ASP A 8 -1.38 1.03 -17.26
N GLU A 9 -0.07 0.85 -17.48
CA GLU A 9 0.86 0.28 -16.50
C GLU A 9 0.79 1.02 -15.15
N ARG A 10 0.43 2.31 -15.14
CA ARG A 10 0.27 3.10 -13.91
C ARG A 10 -0.91 2.61 -13.08
N ILE A 11 -2.06 2.36 -13.72
CA ILE A 11 -3.26 1.87 -13.04
C ILE A 11 -3.05 0.45 -12.54
N ALA A 12 -2.38 -0.40 -13.32
CA ALA A 12 -2.02 -1.74 -12.89
C ALA A 12 -1.11 -1.68 -11.67
N ARG A 13 -0.06 -0.84 -11.70
CA ARG A 13 0.85 -0.69 -10.57
C ARG A 13 0.19 -0.13 -9.32
N ILE A 14 -0.72 0.84 -9.45
CA ILE A 14 -1.51 1.35 -8.32
C ILE A 14 -2.35 0.24 -7.71
N SER A 15 -3.00 -0.59 -8.53
CA SER A 15 -3.81 -1.72 -8.05
C SER A 15 -2.95 -2.72 -7.29
N ASP A 16 -1.80 -3.10 -7.84
CA ASP A 16 -0.83 -4.00 -7.20
C ASP A 16 -0.32 -3.44 -5.85
N LEU A 17 -0.06 -2.13 -5.77
CA LEU A 17 0.39 -1.47 -4.55
C LEU A 17 -0.67 -1.49 -3.46
N LEU A 18 -1.94 -1.29 -3.81
CA LEU A 18 -3.06 -1.37 -2.86
C LEU A 18 -3.21 -2.78 -2.29
N GLU A 19 -3.11 -3.81 -3.13
CA GLU A 19 -3.13 -5.23 -2.69
C GLU A 19 -1.94 -5.56 -1.76
N GLN A 20 -0.75 -5.04 -2.08
CA GLN A 20 0.45 -5.22 -1.27
C GLN A 20 0.35 -4.51 0.08
N ILE A 21 -0.22 -3.30 0.13
CA ILE A 21 -0.48 -2.57 1.38
C ILE A 21 -1.46 -3.38 2.24
N GLN A 22 -2.57 -3.85 1.66
CA GLN A 22 -3.54 -4.69 2.38
C GLN A 22 -2.86 -5.93 2.98
N SER A 23 -2.05 -6.64 2.19
CA SER A 23 -1.35 -7.84 2.65
C SER A 23 -0.37 -7.54 3.80
N VAL A 24 0.33 -6.39 3.76
CA VAL A 24 1.24 -6.00 4.84
C VAL A 24 0.47 -5.56 6.08
N ASP A 25 -0.68 -4.90 5.94
CA ASP A 25 -1.55 -4.52 7.05
C ASP A 25 -2.09 -5.74 7.81
N GLU A 26 -2.42 -6.81 7.10
CA GLU A 26 -2.77 -8.10 7.70
C GLU A 26 -1.60 -8.68 8.50
N MET A 27 -0.38 -8.63 7.95
CA MET A 27 0.83 -9.11 8.65
C MET A 27 1.16 -8.27 9.89
N ILE A 28 1.00 -6.95 9.82
CA ILE A 28 1.19 -6.06 10.98
C ILE A 28 0.20 -6.44 12.08
N SER A 29 -1.09 -6.60 11.73
CA SER A 29 -2.16 -6.93 12.68
C SER A 29 -1.87 -8.23 13.43
N LEU A 30 -1.40 -9.27 12.72
CA LEU A 30 -1.03 -10.56 13.31
C LEU A 30 0.10 -10.49 14.35
N HIS A 31 0.95 -9.46 14.30
CA HIS A 31 2.07 -9.29 15.22
C HIS A 31 1.77 -8.27 16.32
N GLU A 32 0.97 -7.23 16.03
CA GLU A 32 0.54 -6.26 17.06
C GLU A 32 -0.32 -6.90 18.15
N ASP A 33 -1.14 -7.90 17.80
CA ASP A 33 -1.95 -8.66 18.76
C ASP A 33 -1.12 -9.53 19.73
N LYS A 34 0.17 -9.77 19.43
CA LYS A 34 1.06 -10.61 20.26
C LYS A 34 1.77 -9.86 21.38
N GLY A 35 1.65 -8.54 21.45
CA GLY A 35 2.12 -7.74 22.59
C GLY A 35 3.64 -7.50 22.68
N ASP A 36 4.46 -8.10 21.82
CA ASP A 36 5.90 -7.89 21.80
C ASP A 36 6.26 -6.68 20.93
N GLN A 37 6.37 -5.50 21.57
CA GLN A 37 6.75 -4.24 20.91
C GLN A 37 8.18 -4.26 20.30
N GLU A 38 9.00 -5.25 20.66
CA GLU A 38 10.36 -5.43 20.14
C GLU A 38 10.44 -6.45 18.99
N ASP A 39 9.30 -6.82 18.40
CA ASP A 39 9.31 -7.72 17.26
C ASP A 39 9.96 -7.06 16.03
N LEU A 40 11.20 -7.49 15.74
CA LEU A 40 11.97 -7.09 14.57
C LEU A 40 11.20 -7.34 13.25
N MET A 41 10.27 -8.29 13.23
CA MET A 41 9.39 -8.52 12.08
C MET A 41 8.35 -7.42 11.92
N LEU A 42 7.74 -6.98 13.02
CA LEU A 42 6.77 -5.89 13.01
C LEU A 42 7.41 -4.59 12.49
N ILE A 43 8.65 -4.31 12.90
CA ILE A 43 9.43 -3.16 12.40
C ILE A 43 9.61 -3.27 10.88
N GLN A 44 9.98 -4.45 10.37
CA GLN A 44 10.17 -4.67 8.94
C GLN A 44 8.87 -4.50 8.14
N TYR A 45 7.73 -4.98 8.66
CA TYR A 45 6.45 -4.79 7.99
C TYR A 45 6.04 -3.32 7.95
N LYS A 46 6.22 -2.58 9.05
CA LYS A 46 5.96 -1.12 9.09
C LYS A 46 6.81 -0.37 8.08
N TYR A 47 8.12 -0.68 8.03
CA TYR A 47 9.01 -0.09 7.03
C TYR A 47 8.57 -0.40 5.59
N ARG A 48 8.24 -1.66 5.30
CA ARG A 48 7.76 -2.07 3.97
C ARG A 48 6.46 -1.36 3.58
N ARG A 49 5.54 -1.18 4.53
CA ARG A 49 4.30 -0.42 4.34
C ARG A 49 4.59 1.03 3.94
N GLU A 50 5.54 1.69 4.62
CA GLU A 50 5.95 3.05 4.29
C GLU A 50 6.53 3.15 2.87
N GLN A 51 7.31 2.15 2.44
CA GLN A 51 7.83 2.11 1.07
C GLN A 51 6.70 2.02 0.02
N PHE A 52 5.71 1.15 0.25
CA PHE A 52 4.55 1.04 -0.64
C PHE A 52 3.71 2.31 -0.67
N LEU A 53 3.52 2.98 0.48
CA LEU A 53 2.81 4.26 0.54
C LEU A 53 3.57 5.38 -0.18
N GLY A 54 4.91 5.39 -0.07
CA GLY A 54 5.76 6.31 -0.82
C GLY A 54 5.58 6.14 -2.33
N GLU A 55 5.67 4.89 -2.81
CA GLU A 55 5.49 4.60 -4.24
C GLU A 55 4.07 4.88 -4.72
N LEU A 56 3.05 4.54 -3.91
CA LEU A 56 1.66 4.83 -4.24
C LEU A 56 1.43 6.34 -4.41
N LYS A 57 2.01 7.15 -3.53
CA LYS A 57 1.95 8.61 -3.63
C LYS A 57 2.56 9.09 -4.95
N GLU A 58 3.73 8.59 -5.33
CA GLU A 58 4.38 8.94 -6.60
C GLU A 58 3.49 8.56 -7.80
N LYS A 59 2.92 7.36 -7.79
CA LYS A 59 2.04 6.88 -8.87
C LYS A 59 0.73 7.66 -8.98
N LEU A 60 0.16 8.10 -7.87
CA LEU A 60 -1.02 8.98 -7.87
C LEU A 60 -0.68 10.37 -8.43
N GLN A 61 0.50 10.91 -8.10
CA GLN A 61 0.96 12.19 -8.63
C GLN A 61 1.19 12.15 -10.15
N GLU A 62 1.63 11.01 -10.71
CA GLU A 62 1.69 10.80 -12.16
C GLU A 62 0.32 10.90 -12.87
N LEU A 63 -0.77 10.76 -12.11
CA LEU A 63 -2.15 10.95 -12.56
C LEU A 63 -2.73 12.32 -12.17
N ASN A 64 -1.91 13.25 -11.68
CA ASN A 64 -2.31 14.53 -11.10
C ASN A 64 -3.28 14.40 -9.90
N ILE A 65 -3.17 13.31 -9.15
CA ILE A 65 -3.93 13.09 -7.91
C ILE A 65 -2.98 13.27 -6.73
N ASN A 66 -3.30 14.18 -5.83
CA ASN A 66 -2.62 14.33 -4.55
C ASN A 66 -3.43 13.60 -3.46
N PRO A 67 -2.78 13.05 -2.41
CA PRO A 67 -3.50 12.43 -1.30
C PRO A 67 -4.55 13.34 -0.64
N SER A 68 -4.34 14.66 -0.65
CA SER A 68 -5.32 15.64 -0.16
C SER A 68 -6.64 15.63 -0.94
N ASP A 69 -6.61 15.27 -2.22
CA ASP A 69 -7.78 15.25 -3.08
C ASP A 69 -8.75 14.11 -2.70
N LEU A 70 -8.23 13.09 -2.01
CA LEU A 70 -9.00 11.93 -1.51
C LEU A 70 -9.63 12.16 -0.13
N ILE A 71 -9.17 13.18 0.62
CA ILE A 71 -9.70 13.51 1.96
C ILE A 71 -11.03 14.28 1.84
N ALA A 72 -11.27 14.93 0.70
CA ALA A 72 -12.43 15.80 0.45
C ALA A 72 -13.54 15.12 -0.37
N ALA A 73 -13.40 13.83 -0.68
CA ALA A 73 -14.33 13.05 -1.51
C ALA A 73 -15.39 12.31 -0.67
#